data_AF-A0A9N9Y278-F1
#
_entry.id   AF-A0A9N9Y278-F1
#
_cell.length_a   1.000
_cell.length_b   1.000
_cell.length_c   1.000
_cell.angle_alpha   90.00
_cell.angle_beta   90.00
_cell.angle_gamma   90.00
#
_symmetry.space_group_name_H-M   'P 1'
#
loop_
_entity.id
_entity.type
_entity.pdbx_description
1 polymer ?
#
loop_
_entity_poly.entity_id
_entity_poly.type
_entity_poly.pdbx_seq_one_letter_code
_entity_poly.pdbx_strand_id
1 'polypeptide(L)'
;MTPANQTRRLVEVDGLEIHVLVNDEIDQISPSPNLLVEYTQSFAGVPLTPVSDPAARGGARLEMPMRNICCGAHGLSLFIRTETHLIQTATKDGVSKTLLFDAGPEEDVFERNATRLRLPMGNVGAIVLSHWHRDHSGGLLSAIRLINSKKAEGSQVTVALPPDRLDYRGVMFDAPVSLEPDPSLLQIENAGGKIETIHKVYTVLDDMFSISGDIPRETSYEGGIPGGIRYSAQTGKWTTDELILEERYVMCKIKGAISFPEFKTDPRLTVSTR
;
A
#
# COMPACT_ATOMS: atom_id res chain seq x y z
N MET A 1 30.47 8.45 15.54
CA MET A 1 30.93 7.95 14.24
C MET A 1 29.72 7.86 13.33
N THR A 2 29.57 8.81 12.42
CA THR A 2 28.54 8.79 11.37
C THR A 2 28.91 7.64 10.42
N PRO A 3 28.05 6.63 10.19
CA PRO A 3 28.38 5.60 9.21
C PRO A 3 28.53 6.27 7.83
N ALA A 4 29.60 5.90 7.15
CA ALA A 4 29.93 6.38 5.82
C ALA A 4 28.75 6.23 4.86
N ASN A 5 28.64 7.21 3.97
CA ASN A 5 27.69 7.31 2.87
C ASN A 5 27.90 6.17 1.85
N GLN A 6 27.58 4.93 2.22
CA GLN A 6 27.41 3.85 1.26
C GLN A 6 26.07 4.10 0.58
N THR A 7 26.10 4.52 -0.69
CA THR A 7 24.98 4.35 -1.61
C THR A 7 24.63 2.87 -1.65
N ARG A 8 23.68 2.45 -0.80
CA ARG A 8 23.12 1.09 -0.83
C ARG A 8 22.49 0.91 -2.21
N ARG A 9 22.98 -0.08 -2.95
CA ARG A 9 22.55 -0.36 -4.32
C ARG A 9 21.33 -1.29 -4.24
N LEU A 10 20.21 -0.85 -4.80
CA LEU A 10 18.99 -1.65 -4.91
C LEU A 10 19.31 -3.02 -5.52
N VAL A 11 18.96 -4.08 -4.79
CA VAL A 11 19.17 -5.48 -5.16
C VAL A 11 18.16 -5.87 -6.24
N GLU A 12 18.60 -6.72 -7.18
CA GLU A 12 17.71 -7.26 -8.19
C GLU A 12 16.83 -8.36 -7.61
N VAL A 13 15.55 -8.32 -7.94
CA VAL A 13 14.56 -9.36 -7.61
C VAL A 13 14.14 -10.08 -8.88
N ASP A 14 13.78 -11.36 -8.77
CA ASP A 14 13.38 -12.16 -9.93
C ASP A 14 11.91 -11.92 -10.31
N GLY A 15 11.07 -11.45 -9.36
CA GLY A 15 9.68 -11.09 -9.60
C GLY A 15 9.09 -10.13 -8.55
N LEU A 16 7.90 -9.60 -8.87
CA LEU A 16 7.12 -8.70 -8.05
C LEU A 16 5.62 -9.04 -8.17
N GLU A 17 4.97 -9.27 -7.04
CA GLU A 17 3.52 -9.42 -6.93
C GLU A 17 2.94 -8.22 -6.18
N ILE A 18 1.89 -7.61 -6.72
CA ILE A 18 1.19 -6.47 -6.11
C ILE A 18 -0.27 -6.88 -5.88
N HIS A 19 -0.71 -6.91 -4.63
CA HIS A 19 -2.12 -6.96 -4.30
C HIS A 19 -2.66 -5.56 -4.01
N VAL A 20 -3.73 -5.16 -4.69
CA VAL A 20 -4.44 -3.91 -4.43
C VAL A 20 -5.49 -4.17 -3.35
N LEU A 21 -5.32 -3.58 -2.17
CA LEU A 21 -6.25 -3.69 -1.05
C LEU A 21 -7.29 -2.59 -1.11
N VAL A 22 -6.88 -1.37 -1.44
CA VAL A 22 -7.75 -0.21 -1.57
C VAL A 22 -7.36 0.54 -2.84
N ASN A 23 -8.39 0.89 -3.60
CA ASN A 23 -8.33 1.73 -4.78
C ASN A 23 -9.67 2.48 -4.87
N ASP A 24 -9.65 3.61 -5.58
CA ASP A 24 -10.77 4.56 -5.69
C ASP A 24 -12.09 3.90 -6.09
N GLU A 25 -12.01 2.85 -6.91
CA GLU A 25 -13.17 2.11 -7.41
C GLU A 25 -12.93 0.61 -7.36
N ILE A 26 -14.03 -0.14 -7.20
CA ILE A 26 -14.09 -1.56 -7.54
C ILE A 26 -15.10 -1.73 -8.68
N ASP A 27 -14.63 -2.23 -9.82
CA ASP A 27 -15.47 -2.81 -10.86
C ASP A 27 -15.46 -4.35 -10.73
N GLN A 28 -16.61 -4.91 -10.35
CA GLN A 28 -16.79 -6.36 -10.17
C GLN A 28 -17.36 -7.05 -11.41
N ILE A 29 -17.58 -6.29 -12.49
CA ILE A 29 -18.26 -6.77 -13.69
C ILE A 29 -17.25 -6.84 -14.84
N SER A 30 -16.45 -5.80 -15.01
CA SER A 30 -15.49 -5.73 -16.11
C SER A 30 -14.15 -6.37 -15.73
N PRO A 31 -13.55 -7.18 -16.61
CA PRO A 31 -12.15 -7.56 -16.43
C PRO A 31 -11.24 -6.34 -16.65
N SER A 32 -10.07 -6.36 -16.02
CA SER A 32 -9.02 -5.38 -16.29
C SER A 32 -8.61 -5.48 -17.77
N PRO A 33 -8.47 -4.34 -18.48
CA PRO A 33 -7.92 -4.34 -19.83
C PRO A 33 -6.42 -4.65 -19.86
N ASN A 34 -5.75 -4.65 -18.69
CA ASN A 34 -4.33 -4.97 -18.57
C ASN A 34 -4.12 -6.46 -18.32
N LEU A 35 -3.44 -7.12 -19.27
CA LEU A 35 -3.12 -8.56 -19.24
C LEU A 35 -2.23 -9.00 -18.07
N LEU A 36 -1.56 -8.08 -17.37
CA LEU A 36 -0.79 -8.37 -16.16
C LEU A 36 -1.65 -8.51 -14.90
N VAL A 37 -2.94 -8.17 -15.00
CA VAL A 37 -3.88 -8.33 -13.89
C VAL A 37 -4.48 -9.73 -13.94
N GLU A 38 -3.93 -10.65 -13.15
CA GLU A 38 -4.35 -12.07 -13.16
C GLU A 38 -5.67 -12.31 -12.43
N TYR A 39 -5.97 -11.47 -11.43
CA TYR A 39 -7.19 -11.55 -10.65
C TYR A 39 -7.79 -10.17 -10.57
N THR A 40 -8.91 -10.00 -11.26
CA THR A 40 -9.83 -8.89 -11.04
C THR A 40 -10.80 -9.35 -9.97
N GLN A 41 -11.22 -8.48 -9.06
CA GLN A 41 -12.36 -8.73 -8.16
C GLN A 41 -13.70 -8.87 -8.90
N SER A 42 -13.70 -9.52 -10.06
CA SER A 42 -14.90 -9.86 -10.77
C SER A 42 -15.75 -10.76 -9.90
N PHE A 43 -17.05 -10.62 -10.04
CA PHE A 43 -18.06 -11.46 -9.40
C PHE A 43 -17.76 -12.96 -9.59
N ALA A 44 -17.14 -13.33 -10.72
CA ALA A 44 -16.75 -14.70 -11.04
C ALA A 44 -15.57 -15.24 -10.20
N GLY A 45 -14.72 -14.37 -9.64
CA GLY A 45 -13.56 -14.74 -8.82
C GLY A 45 -13.87 -14.98 -7.34
N VAL A 46 -15.10 -14.68 -6.89
CA VAL A 46 -15.47 -14.73 -5.47
C VAL A 46 -15.49 -16.17 -4.95
N PRO A 47 -14.72 -16.51 -3.90
CA PRO A 47 -14.70 -17.87 -3.36
C PRO A 47 -16.08 -18.31 -2.84
N LEU A 48 -16.58 -19.44 -3.36
CA LEU A 48 -17.85 -20.04 -2.97
C LEU A 48 -17.73 -20.82 -1.65
N THR A 49 -18.81 -20.86 -0.87
CA THR A 49 -18.90 -21.61 0.39
C THR A 49 -19.93 -22.74 0.27
N PRO A 50 -19.69 -23.95 0.82
CA PRO A 50 -20.72 -24.98 0.89
C PRO A 50 -21.96 -24.53 1.68
N VAL A 51 -23.14 -24.87 1.17
CA VAL A 51 -24.41 -24.66 1.89
C VAL A 51 -24.61 -25.80 2.88
N SER A 52 -24.99 -25.48 4.12
CA SER A 52 -25.20 -26.46 5.19
C SER A 52 -26.39 -27.38 4.96
N ASP A 53 -27.48 -26.87 4.38
CA ASP A 53 -28.66 -27.64 3.99
C ASP A 53 -29.06 -27.33 2.53
N PRO A 54 -28.55 -28.11 1.56
CA PRO A 54 -28.93 -27.95 0.16
C PRO A 54 -30.41 -28.17 -0.11
N ALA A 55 -31.11 -29.02 0.66
CA ALA A 55 -32.53 -29.30 0.44
C ALA A 55 -33.39 -28.07 0.73
N ALA A 56 -33.08 -27.35 1.82
CA ALA A 56 -33.72 -26.07 2.14
C ALA A 56 -33.44 -24.95 1.12
N ARG A 57 -32.39 -25.11 0.28
CA ARG A 57 -32.03 -24.16 -0.78
C ARG A 57 -32.31 -24.68 -2.20
N GLY A 58 -33.32 -25.54 -2.34
CA GLY A 58 -33.75 -26.03 -3.66
C GLY A 58 -32.66 -26.83 -4.41
N GLY A 59 -31.79 -27.51 -3.67
CA GLY A 59 -30.69 -28.31 -4.22
C GLY A 59 -29.36 -27.57 -4.39
N ALA A 60 -29.29 -26.27 -4.07
CA ALA A 60 -28.04 -25.50 -4.16
C ALA A 60 -27.00 -26.02 -3.15
N ARG A 61 -25.82 -26.41 -3.64
CA ARG A 61 -24.72 -26.94 -2.81
C ARG A 61 -23.69 -25.90 -2.41
N LEU A 62 -23.65 -24.77 -3.12
CA LEU A 62 -22.70 -23.69 -2.91
C LEU A 62 -23.48 -22.37 -2.78
N GLU A 63 -23.00 -21.48 -1.93
CA GLU A 63 -23.41 -20.09 -1.87
C GLU A 63 -22.24 -19.19 -2.22
N MET A 64 -22.54 -18.07 -2.85
CA MET A 64 -21.59 -16.99 -3.05
C MET A 64 -21.75 -15.99 -1.90
N PRO A 65 -20.87 -16.01 -0.90
CA PRO A 65 -20.98 -15.10 0.23
C PRO A 65 -20.55 -13.68 -0.18
N MET A 66 -21.49 -12.73 -0.25
CA MET A 66 -21.16 -11.32 -0.54
C MET A 66 -20.13 -10.73 0.43
N ARG A 67 -20.02 -11.30 1.64
CA ARG A 67 -18.99 -10.95 2.64
C ARG A 67 -17.55 -11.24 2.18
N ASN A 68 -17.33 -12.03 1.12
CA ASN A 68 -16.01 -12.32 0.56
C ASN A 68 -15.55 -11.29 -0.49
N ILE A 69 -16.40 -10.32 -0.82
CA ILE A 69 -16.14 -9.29 -1.82
C ILE A 69 -15.52 -8.06 -1.14
N CYS A 70 -14.40 -7.52 -1.64
CA CYS A 70 -13.78 -6.34 -1.02
C CYS A 70 -14.62 -5.06 -1.24
N CYS A 71 -14.30 -4.04 -0.45
CA CYS A 71 -14.92 -2.72 -0.52
C CYS A 71 -14.01 -1.75 -1.29
N GLY A 72 -14.59 -0.95 -2.18
CA GLY A 72 -13.89 0.16 -2.84
C GLY A 72 -13.96 1.39 -1.96
N ALA A 73 -12.92 2.21 -2.00
CA ALA A 73 -12.88 3.47 -1.27
C ALA A 73 -11.84 4.40 -1.90
N HIS A 74 -12.12 5.70 -1.92
CA HIS A 74 -11.14 6.70 -2.36
C HIS A 74 -9.87 6.62 -1.52
N GLY A 75 -8.72 6.44 -2.17
CA GLY A 75 -7.44 6.24 -1.52
C GLY A 75 -6.69 5.02 -2.04
N LEU A 76 -5.56 4.71 -1.40
CA LEU A 76 -4.64 3.67 -1.87
C LEU A 76 -4.16 2.78 -0.73
N SER A 77 -4.08 1.48 -1.00
CA SER A 77 -3.28 0.55 -0.20
C SER A 77 -2.84 -0.64 -1.05
N LEU A 78 -1.53 -0.87 -1.08
CA LEU A 78 -0.89 -1.90 -1.89
C LEU A 78 -0.04 -2.83 -1.02
N PHE A 79 -0.26 -4.14 -1.12
CA PHE A 79 0.63 -5.14 -0.55
C PHE A 79 1.56 -5.64 -1.64
N ILE A 80 2.85 -5.35 -1.51
CA ILE A 80 3.85 -5.58 -2.54
C ILE A 80 4.82 -6.65 -2.03
N ARG A 81 4.95 -7.76 -2.76
CA ARG A 81 5.84 -8.88 -2.44
C ARG A 81 6.88 -9.08 -3.52
N THR A 82 8.15 -9.16 -3.12
CA THR A 82 9.24 -9.56 -4.03
C THR A 82 9.40 -11.07 -4.05
N GLU A 83 9.91 -11.57 -5.16
CA GLU A 83 10.29 -12.97 -5.33
C GLU A 83 11.74 -13.07 -5.81
N THR A 84 12.54 -13.91 -5.18
CA THR A 84 13.89 -14.26 -5.64
C THR A 84 13.93 -15.77 -5.92
N HIS A 85 13.89 -16.16 -7.20
CA HIS A 85 14.09 -17.53 -7.64
C HIS A 85 15.55 -17.75 -8.05
N LEU A 86 16.33 -18.36 -7.16
CA LEU A 86 17.55 -19.04 -7.61
C LEU A 86 17.14 -20.28 -8.41
N ILE A 87 17.64 -20.34 -9.63
CA ILE A 87 17.41 -21.32 -10.69
C ILE A 87 17.38 -22.75 -10.15
N GLN A 88 16.43 -23.55 -10.67
CA GLN A 88 16.23 -24.99 -10.46
C GLN A 88 17.54 -25.80 -10.43
N THR A 89 18.16 -25.90 -9.25
CA THR A 89 18.97 -27.04 -8.76
C THR A 89 19.34 -26.71 -7.31
N ALA A 90 18.60 -27.30 -6.35
CA ALA A 90 18.78 -27.14 -4.90
C ALA A 90 18.68 -25.69 -4.36
N THR A 91 17.47 -25.26 -3.99
CA THR A 91 17.27 -24.06 -3.15
C THR A 91 18.03 -24.20 -1.83
N LYS A 92 18.79 -23.17 -1.47
CA LYS A 92 18.85 -22.75 -0.09
C LYS A 92 18.64 -21.23 -0.03
N ASP A 93 17.43 -20.88 0.41
CA ASP A 93 16.97 -19.58 0.88
C ASP A 93 16.46 -18.57 -0.15
N GLY A 94 15.55 -18.96 -1.06
CA GLY A 94 14.74 -17.97 -1.79
C GLY A 94 13.98 -17.07 -0.80
N VAL A 95 14.38 -15.80 -0.69
CA VAL A 95 13.85 -14.84 0.29
C VAL A 95 12.86 -13.90 -0.38
N SER A 96 11.59 -13.96 0.03
CA SER A 96 10.61 -12.93 -0.31
C SER A 96 10.56 -11.86 0.78
N LYS A 97 10.35 -10.61 0.36
CA LYS A 97 10.10 -9.49 1.26
C LYS A 97 8.78 -8.84 0.89
N THR A 98 8.06 -8.39 1.91
CA THR A 98 6.75 -7.77 1.74
C THR A 98 6.75 -6.37 2.33
N LEU A 99 6.27 -5.42 1.54
CA LEU A 99 6.06 -4.04 1.89
C LEU A 99 4.58 -3.70 1.74
N LEU A 100 4.00 -2.99 2.71
CA LEU A 100 2.69 -2.37 2.58
C LEU A 100 2.89 -0.89 2.21
N PHE A 101 2.36 -0.45 1.08
CA PHE A 101 2.43 0.93 0.61
C PHE A 101 1.05 1.56 0.77
N ASP A 102 0.94 2.54 1.66
CA ASP A 102 -0.31 3.15 2.14
C ASP A 102 -1.30 2.17 2.78
N ALA A 103 -2.31 2.70 3.47
CA ALA A 103 -3.27 1.94 4.25
C ALA A 103 -4.73 2.31 3.96
N GLY A 104 -5.00 3.14 2.95
CA GLY A 104 -6.34 3.56 2.59
C GLY A 104 -6.97 4.55 3.59
N PRO A 105 -8.24 4.93 3.36
CA PRO A 105 -8.92 5.99 4.09
C PRO A 105 -9.43 5.57 5.47
N GLU A 106 -9.68 4.28 5.68
CA GLU A 106 -10.46 3.80 6.81
C GLU A 106 -9.92 2.46 7.32
N GLU A 107 -9.84 2.33 8.65
CA GLU A 107 -9.39 1.12 9.32
C GLU A 107 -10.25 -0.11 8.96
N ASP A 108 -11.58 0.08 8.93
CA ASP A 108 -12.56 -0.97 8.61
C ASP A 108 -12.41 -1.50 7.18
N VAL A 109 -12.19 -0.62 6.20
CA VAL A 109 -11.99 -1.00 4.80
C VAL A 109 -10.70 -1.80 4.66
N PHE A 110 -9.62 -1.31 5.27
CA PHE A 110 -8.34 -2.00 5.27
C PHE A 110 -8.46 -3.42 5.87
N GLU A 111 -9.00 -3.55 7.07
CA GLU A 111 -9.10 -4.84 7.78
C GLU A 111 -9.97 -5.85 7.01
N ARG A 112 -11.12 -5.39 6.49
CA ARG A 112 -12.02 -6.24 5.68
C ARG A 112 -11.32 -6.73 4.43
N ASN A 113 -10.66 -5.84 3.68
CA ASN A 113 -10.04 -6.20 2.42
C ASN A 113 -8.84 -7.12 2.65
N ALA A 114 -7.93 -6.80 3.58
CA ALA A 114 -6.81 -7.67 3.93
C ALA A 114 -7.26 -9.09 4.35
N THR A 115 -8.37 -9.18 5.10
CA THR A 115 -8.96 -10.46 5.54
C THR A 115 -9.58 -11.23 4.38
N ARG A 116 -10.37 -10.58 3.53
CA ARG A 116 -11.04 -11.19 2.36
C ARG A 116 -10.03 -11.70 1.33
N LEU A 117 -8.97 -10.92 1.12
CA LEU A 117 -7.81 -11.26 0.30
C LEU A 117 -6.96 -12.40 0.88
N ARG A 118 -7.12 -12.70 2.18
CA ARG A 118 -6.33 -13.71 2.93
C ARG A 118 -4.82 -13.44 2.84
N LEU A 119 -4.44 -12.17 2.88
CA LEU A 119 -3.03 -11.80 2.76
C LEU A 119 -2.24 -12.29 3.98
N PRO A 120 -1.00 -12.77 3.79
CA PRO A 120 -0.15 -13.20 4.89
C PRO A 120 0.45 -11.97 5.60
N MET A 121 -0.39 -11.22 6.34
CA MET A 121 -0.03 -9.93 6.95
C MET A 121 1.18 -10.01 7.89
N GLY A 122 1.45 -11.17 8.50
CA GLY A 122 2.66 -11.38 9.33
C GLY A 122 3.98 -11.22 8.56
N ASN A 123 3.96 -11.39 7.24
CA ASN A 123 5.13 -11.28 6.37
C ASN A 123 5.49 -9.83 6.05
N VAL A 124 4.60 -8.85 6.28
CA VAL A 124 4.87 -7.43 6.02
C VAL A 124 6.02 -6.97 6.90
N GLY A 125 7.16 -6.63 6.28
CA GLY A 125 8.36 -6.19 6.99
C GLY A 125 8.36 -4.69 7.28
N ALA A 126 7.76 -3.90 6.39
CA ALA A 126 7.64 -2.45 6.52
C ALA A 126 6.32 -1.95 5.94
N ILE A 127 5.78 -0.89 6.56
CA ILE A 127 4.74 -0.04 6.00
C ILE A 127 5.42 1.24 5.52
N VAL A 128 5.06 1.73 4.33
CA VAL A 128 5.53 3.01 3.79
C VAL A 128 4.31 3.87 3.52
N LEU A 129 4.29 5.08 4.09
CA LEU A 129 3.30 6.09 3.76
C LEU A 129 3.85 6.98 2.64
N SER A 130 3.10 7.13 1.55
CA SER A 130 3.46 7.95 0.41
C SER A 130 3.49 9.44 0.79
N HIS A 131 2.45 9.93 1.43
CA HIS A 131 2.32 11.29 1.96
C HIS A 131 1.27 11.36 3.07
N TRP A 132 1.21 12.50 3.77
CA TRP A 132 0.22 12.73 4.82
C TRP A 132 -1.09 13.21 4.23
N HIS A 133 -1.97 12.28 3.87
CA HIS A 133 -3.36 12.58 3.50
C HIS A 133 -4.24 11.42 3.96
N ARG A 134 -5.46 11.74 4.40
CA ARG A 134 -6.30 10.82 5.18
C ARG A 134 -6.67 9.54 4.43
N ASP A 135 -6.89 9.64 3.13
CA ASP A 135 -7.17 8.54 2.20
C ASP A 135 -5.99 7.57 1.99
N HIS A 136 -4.79 7.92 2.44
CA HIS A 136 -3.62 7.04 2.46
C HIS A 136 -3.27 6.56 3.87
N SER A 137 -3.49 7.41 4.88
CA SER A 137 -3.05 7.18 6.27
C SER A 137 -4.14 6.59 7.17
N GLY A 138 -5.40 6.65 6.76
CA GLY A 138 -6.54 6.41 7.63
C GLY A 138 -6.65 4.99 8.16
N GLY A 139 -6.22 3.99 7.39
CA GLY A 139 -6.11 2.60 7.85
C GLY A 139 -4.80 2.24 8.55
N LEU A 140 -3.88 3.19 8.77
CA LEU A 140 -2.51 2.87 9.21
C LEU A 140 -2.48 2.19 10.59
N LEU A 141 -3.31 2.63 11.53
CA LEU A 141 -3.32 2.07 12.89
C LEU A 141 -3.83 0.63 12.90
N SER A 142 -4.87 0.31 12.13
CA SER A 142 -5.34 -1.07 12.00
C SER A 142 -4.36 -1.94 11.25
N ALA A 143 -3.69 -1.42 10.22
CA ALA A 143 -2.62 -2.11 9.52
C ALA A 143 -1.51 -2.55 10.48
N ILE A 144 -1.01 -1.63 11.31
CA ILE A 144 0.02 -1.93 12.31
C ILE A 144 -0.45 -3.03 13.27
N ARG A 145 -1.64 -2.89 13.86
CA ARG A 145 -2.19 -3.88 14.80
C ARG A 145 -2.38 -5.24 14.15
N LEU A 146 -2.95 -5.29 12.95
CA LEU A 146 -3.18 -6.52 12.20
C LEU A 146 -1.86 -7.22 11.88
N ILE A 147 -0.87 -6.48 11.35
CA ILE A 147 0.46 -7.03 11.04
C ILE A 147 1.13 -7.58 12.30
N ASN A 148 1.19 -6.80 13.37
CA ASN A 148 1.84 -7.21 14.61
C ASN A 148 1.13 -8.40 15.26
N SER A 149 -0.21 -8.50 15.17
CA SER A 149 -0.97 -9.65 15.68
C SER A 149 -0.63 -10.99 15.00
N LYS A 150 0.02 -10.93 13.84
CA LYS A 150 0.46 -12.10 13.05
C LYS A 150 1.98 -12.32 13.09
N LYS A 151 2.74 -11.45 13.75
CA LYS A 151 4.18 -11.58 13.95
C LYS A 151 4.51 -12.32 15.24
N ALA A 152 5.77 -12.72 15.39
CA ALA A 152 6.28 -13.25 16.64
C ALA A 152 6.15 -12.20 17.76
N GLU A 153 5.89 -12.67 18.98
CA GLU A 153 5.75 -11.81 20.16
C GLU A 153 6.95 -10.88 20.33
N GLY A 154 6.69 -9.60 20.64
CA GLY A 154 7.73 -8.57 20.78
C GLY A 154 8.27 -8.01 19.46
N SER A 155 7.85 -8.51 18.30
CA SER A 155 8.21 -7.92 17.00
C SER A 155 7.30 -6.74 16.66
N GLN A 156 7.90 -5.65 16.17
CA GLN A 156 7.19 -4.47 15.68
C GLN A 156 7.44 -4.29 14.19
N VAL A 157 6.38 -3.96 13.43
CA VAL A 157 6.53 -3.52 12.04
C VAL A 157 7.18 -2.15 11.98
N THR A 158 8.10 -1.98 11.02
CA THR A 158 8.68 -0.66 10.73
C THR A 158 7.66 0.17 9.94
N VAL A 159 7.47 1.43 10.31
CA VAL A 159 6.55 2.37 9.66
C VAL A 159 7.37 3.55 9.15
N ALA A 160 7.64 3.54 7.86
CA ALA A 160 8.42 4.56 7.18
C ALA A 160 7.52 5.74 6.78
N LEU A 161 7.80 6.92 7.34
CA LEU A 161 6.94 8.10 7.23
C LEU A 161 7.69 9.31 6.61
N PRO A 162 7.00 10.17 5.85
CA PRO A 162 7.50 11.52 5.55
C PRO A 162 7.71 12.34 6.84
N PRO A 163 8.72 13.22 6.90
CA PRO A 163 9.05 13.99 8.11
C PRO A 163 8.00 15.03 8.47
N ASP A 164 7.42 15.67 7.46
CA ASP A 164 6.58 16.86 7.63
C ASP A 164 5.12 16.48 7.82
N ARG A 165 4.83 15.81 8.93
CA ARG A 165 3.45 15.54 9.34
C ARG A 165 2.72 16.86 9.57
N LEU A 166 1.64 17.05 8.81
CA LEU A 166 0.78 18.22 8.91
C LEU A 166 -0.23 18.09 10.06
N ASP A 167 -0.74 19.23 10.53
CA ASP A 167 -1.82 19.24 11.52
C ASP A 167 -3.13 18.75 10.89
N TYR A 168 -3.52 19.38 9.76
CA TYR A 168 -4.64 18.96 8.92
C TYR A 168 -4.39 19.31 7.46
N ARG A 169 -4.92 18.49 6.55
CA ARG A 169 -5.13 18.81 5.13
C ARG A 169 -6.60 19.05 4.85
N GLY A 170 -6.88 19.67 3.72
CA GLY A 170 -8.23 20.01 3.29
C GLY A 170 -8.29 20.49 1.86
N VAL A 171 -9.49 20.91 1.45
CA VAL A 171 -9.75 21.54 0.15
C VAL A 171 -10.43 22.88 0.38
N MET A 172 -10.00 23.90 -0.34
CA MET A 172 -10.62 25.22 -0.35
C MET A 172 -11.78 25.25 -1.35
N PHE A 173 -12.98 25.51 -0.84
CA PHE A 173 -14.14 25.91 -1.64
C PHE A 173 -14.48 27.38 -1.31
N ASP A 174 -15.72 27.71 -0.98
CA ASP A 174 -16.09 29.02 -0.41
C ASP A 174 -15.47 29.27 0.97
N ALA A 175 -15.11 28.18 1.65
CA ALA A 175 -14.44 28.13 2.95
C ALA A 175 -13.53 26.88 3.01
N PRO A 176 -12.54 26.83 3.92
CA PRO A 176 -11.70 25.65 4.07
C PRO A 176 -12.52 24.46 4.58
N VAL A 177 -12.48 23.35 3.85
CA VAL A 177 -13.03 22.05 4.27
C VAL A 177 -11.87 21.17 4.71
N SER A 178 -11.78 20.90 6.01
CA SER A 178 -10.76 20.01 6.57
C SER A 178 -11.10 18.55 6.31
N LEU A 179 -10.09 17.75 6.03
CA LEU A 179 -10.14 16.30 6.18
C LEU A 179 -10.02 15.92 7.66
N GLU A 180 -10.36 14.67 7.97
CA GLU A 180 -10.07 14.07 9.27
C GLU A 180 -8.55 14.07 9.54
N PRO A 181 -8.13 14.11 10.81
CA PRO A 181 -6.71 14.09 11.15
C PRO A 181 -6.05 12.75 10.77
N ASP A 182 -4.82 12.85 10.25
CA ASP A 182 -3.92 11.71 10.16
C ASP A 182 -3.58 11.15 11.55
N PRO A 183 -3.25 9.86 11.70
CA PRO A 183 -2.88 9.26 12.99
C PRO A 183 -1.60 9.85 13.55
N SER A 184 -1.61 10.43 14.76
CA SER A 184 -0.43 10.99 15.44
C SER A 184 0.72 10.00 15.56
N LEU A 185 1.96 10.50 15.65
CA LEU A 185 3.13 9.65 15.89
C LEU A 185 2.95 8.81 17.17
N LEU A 186 2.38 9.40 18.22
CA LEU A 186 2.05 8.68 19.46
C LEU A 186 1.00 7.58 19.23
N GLN A 187 -0.02 7.82 18.41
CA GLN A 187 -1.00 6.78 18.06
C GLN A 187 -0.35 5.63 17.26
N ILE A 188 0.58 5.95 16.36
CA ILE A 188 1.36 4.95 15.59
C ILE A 188 2.22 4.10 16.52
N GLU A 189 2.95 4.73 17.45
CA GLU A 189 3.77 4.03 18.45
C GLU A 189 2.89 3.16 19.37
N ASN A 190 1.76 3.69 19.85
CA ASN A 190 0.81 2.97 20.69
C ASN A 190 0.15 1.79 19.98
N ALA A 191 -0.02 1.86 18.66
CA ALA A 191 -0.46 0.72 17.85
C ALA A 191 0.64 -0.36 17.71
N GLY A 192 1.88 -0.07 18.13
CA GLY A 192 3.03 -0.96 18.06
C GLY A 192 3.90 -0.75 16.81
N GLY A 193 3.78 0.40 16.15
CA GLY A 193 4.61 0.75 15.00
C GLY A 193 5.96 1.29 15.43
N LYS A 194 7.04 0.80 14.80
CA LYS A 194 8.38 1.38 14.95
C LYS A 194 8.57 2.45 13.87
N ILE A 195 8.52 3.72 14.25
CA ILE A 195 8.60 4.84 13.30
C ILE A 195 10.03 5.00 12.75
N GLU A 196 10.14 5.12 11.43
CA GLU A 196 11.36 5.56 10.73
C GLU A 196 11.03 6.74 9.81
N THR A 197 11.61 7.91 10.08
CA THR A 197 11.36 9.10 9.25
C THR A 197 12.31 9.14 8.04
N ILE A 198 11.75 9.27 6.85
CA ILE A 198 12.49 9.20 5.58
C ILE A 198 12.68 10.60 5.00
N HIS A 199 13.90 11.13 5.04
CA HIS A 199 14.23 12.46 4.50
C HIS A 199 14.81 12.42 3.08
N LYS A 200 15.41 11.29 2.71
CA LYS A 200 16.11 11.09 1.44
C LYS A 200 15.92 9.64 1.01
N VAL A 201 16.37 9.33 -0.20
CA VAL A 201 16.35 7.97 -0.73
C VAL A 201 16.92 7.00 0.30
N TYR A 202 16.14 5.96 0.61
CA TYR A 202 16.44 4.99 1.64
C TYR A 202 15.98 3.61 1.20
N THR A 203 16.83 2.60 1.40
CA THR A 203 16.50 1.22 1.06
C THR A 203 16.04 0.45 2.28
N VAL A 204 15.05 -0.43 2.09
CA VAL A 204 14.45 -1.27 3.14
C VAL A 204 14.37 -2.72 2.70
N LEU A 205 14.19 -3.61 3.68
CA LEU A 205 13.98 -5.04 3.48
C LEU A 205 15.11 -5.68 2.65
N ASP A 206 16.32 -5.64 3.21
CA ASP A 206 17.54 -6.19 2.59
C ASP A 206 17.85 -5.59 1.22
N ASP A 207 17.64 -4.28 1.10
CA ASP A 207 17.87 -3.49 -0.12
C ASP A 207 17.07 -3.96 -1.33
N MET A 208 15.95 -4.67 -1.15
CA MET A 208 15.05 -5.09 -2.23
C MET A 208 14.06 -3.98 -2.66
N PHE A 209 13.79 -3.04 -1.75
CA PHE A 209 12.94 -1.88 -2.00
C PHE A 209 13.71 -0.59 -1.73
N SER A 210 13.51 0.42 -2.58
CA SER A 210 13.95 1.80 -2.36
C SER A 210 12.72 2.68 -2.14
N ILE A 211 12.74 3.49 -1.09
CA ILE A 211 11.78 4.56 -0.83
C ILE A 211 12.42 5.86 -1.30
N SER A 212 11.68 6.68 -2.05
CA SER A 212 12.19 7.97 -2.51
C SER A 212 12.35 8.98 -1.37
N GLY A 213 13.14 10.03 -1.65
CA GLY A 213 12.95 11.31 -0.98
C GLY A 213 11.67 11.98 -1.49
N ASP A 214 11.59 13.30 -1.27
CA ASP A 214 10.56 14.13 -1.87
C ASP A 214 10.64 14.08 -3.40
N ILE A 215 9.50 14.13 -4.09
CA ILE A 215 9.44 14.10 -5.56
C ILE A 215 9.51 15.54 -6.09
N PRO A 216 10.56 15.93 -6.83
CA PRO A 216 10.64 17.26 -7.44
C PRO A 216 9.52 17.46 -8.46
N ARG A 217 8.84 18.61 -8.39
CA ARG A 217 7.84 19.05 -9.39
C ARG A 217 8.54 19.88 -10.47
N GLU A 218 9.19 19.22 -11.41
CA GLU A 218 10.00 19.89 -12.44
C GLU A 218 9.24 20.06 -13.76
N THR A 219 8.14 19.35 -13.94
CA THR A 219 7.41 19.33 -15.21
C THR A 219 6.12 20.14 -15.13
N SER A 220 5.74 20.75 -16.26
CA SER A 220 4.57 21.64 -16.31
C SER A 220 3.22 20.92 -16.15
N TYR A 221 3.20 19.59 -16.22
CA TYR A 221 1.99 18.79 -16.05
C TYR A 221 1.79 18.33 -14.59
N GLU A 222 2.75 18.53 -13.70
CA GLU A 222 2.66 18.20 -12.27
C GLU A 222 1.94 19.32 -11.49
N GLY A 223 0.70 19.60 -11.88
CA GLY A 223 -0.11 20.72 -11.35
C GLY A 223 -0.67 20.53 -9.94
N GLY A 224 -0.58 19.33 -9.36
CA GLY A 224 -1.10 19.03 -8.04
C GLY A 224 -2.63 18.89 -7.98
N ILE A 225 -3.20 19.00 -6.78
CA ILE A 225 -4.65 18.94 -6.51
C ILE A 225 -5.19 20.37 -6.41
N PRO A 226 -5.97 20.86 -7.41
CA PRO A 226 -6.52 22.22 -7.36
C PRO A 226 -7.35 22.45 -6.10
N GLY A 227 -7.09 23.57 -5.42
CA GLY A 227 -7.76 23.92 -4.17
C GLY A 227 -7.22 23.20 -2.93
N GLY A 228 -6.22 22.32 -3.05
CA GLY A 228 -5.57 21.68 -1.90
C GLY A 228 -5.01 22.71 -0.91
N ILE A 229 -5.28 22.51 0.38
CA ILE A 229 -4.85 23.37 1.47
C ILE A 229 -4.34 22.58 2.68
N ARG A 230 -3.46 23.20 3.46
CA ARG A 230 -2.97 22.69 4.76
C ARG A 230 -3.19 23.68 5.88
N TYR A 231 -3.49 23.18 7.06
CA TYR A 231 -3.57 23.96 8.29
C TYR A 231 -2.29 23.85 9.10
N SER A 232 -1.91 24.96 9.74
CA SER A 232 -0.84 25.00 10.74
C SER A 232 -1.38 25.55 12.05
N ALA A 233 -1.35 24.73 13.10
CA ALA A 233 -1.76 25.12 14.44
C ALA A 233 -0.83 26.21 15.02
N GLN A 234 0.45 26.20 14.62
CA GLN A 234 1.43 27.22 15.03
C GLN A 234 1.04 28.62 14.53
N THR A 235 0.52 28.72 13.31
CA THR A 235 0.17 30.01 12.69
C THR A 235 -1.32 30.33 12.76
N GLY A 236 -2.16 29.33 13.02
CA GLY A 236 -3.62 29.43 13.03
C GLY A 236 -4.21 29.64 11.63
N LYS A 237 -3.52 29.23 10.57
CA LYS A 237 -3.88 29.56 9.18
C LYS A 237 -3.95 28.34 8.27
N TRP A 238 -4.87 28.43 7.31
CA TRP A 238 -4.89 27.60 6.11
C TRP A 238 -4.03 28.25 5.02
N THR A 239 -3.23 27.44 4.34
CA THR A 239 -2.36 27.87 3.22
C THR A 239 -2.44 26.86 2.08
N THR A 240 -2.15 27.30 0.86
CA THR A 240 -2.14 26.45 -0.34
C THR A 240 -1.19 25.26 -0.17
N ASP A 241 -1.65 24.09 -0.58
CA ASP A 241 -0.92 22.83 -0.54
C ASP A 241 -1.29 21.89 -1.69
N GLU A 242 -1.42 22.46 -2.89
CA GLU A 242 -1.84 21.70 -4.08
C GLU A 242 -0.78 20.67 -4.51
N LEU A 243 0.50 20.97 -4.29
CA LEU A 243 1.61 20.19 -4.85
C LEU A 243 2.03 18.96 -4.04
N ILE A 244 1.58 18.86 -2.78
CA ILE A 244 1.89 17.74 -1.86
C ILE A 244 3.37 17.33 -1.96
N LEU A 245 4.27 18.26 -1.62
CA LEU A 245 5.70 18.11 -1.95
C LEU A 245 6.37 16.91 -1.27
N GLU A 246 5.81 16.40 -0.18
CA GLU A 246 6.36 15.28 0.56
C GLU A 246 5.92 13.90 0.04
N GLU A 247 5.23 13.83 -1.10
CA GLU A 247 4.92 12.57 -1.80
C GLU A 247 6.15 11.72 -2.07
N ARG A 248 5.94 10.40 -2.03
CA ARG A 248 6.99 9.40 -2.19
C ARG A 248 6.51 8.25 -3.08
N TYR A 249 7.47 7.59 -3.70
CA TYR A 249 7.28 6.32 -4.37
C TYR A 249 8.18 5.23 -3.77
N VAL A 250 7.79 3.98 -4.00
CA VAL A 250 8.64 2.82 -3.78
C VAL A 250 9.12 2.27 -5.12
N MET A 251 10.36 1.78 -5.16
CA MET A 251 11.00 1.22 -6.35
C MET A 251 11.60 -0.14 -6.04
N CYS A 252 11.37 -1.09 -6.94
CA CYS A 252 12.04 -2.39 -6.99
C CYS A 252 12.81 -2.52 -8.29
N LYS A 253 13.93 -3.26 -8.27
CA LYS A 253 14.71 -3.54 -9.47
C LYS A 253 14.45 -4.97 -9.94
N ILE A 254 13.60 -5.14 -10.94
CA ILE A 254 13.32 -6.48 -11.50
C ILE A 254 14.47 -6.88 -12.44
N LYS A 255 15.05 -8.05 -12.21
CA LYS A 255 16.15 -8.61 -12.99
C LYS A 255 15.77 -8.73 -14.45
N GLY A 256 16.57 -8.16 -15.35
CA GLY A 256 16.34 -8.27 -16.79
C GLY A 256 15.08 -7.54 -17.30
N ALA A 257 14.50 -6.63 -16.53
CA ALA A 257 13.55 -5.65 -17.06
C ALA A 257 14.34 -4.62 -17.88
N ILE A 258 14.07 -4.52 -19.19
CA ILE A 258 14.70 -3.55 -20.08
C ILE A 258 13.89 -2.25 -19.99
N SER A 259 14.56 -1.11 -19.83
CA SER A 259 13.95 0.22 -19.88
C SER A 259 13.12 0.39 -21.16
N PHE A 260 11.85 0.79 -20.98
CA PHE A 260 10.73 0.88 -21.93
C PHE A 260 11.05 1.27 -23.39
N PRO A 261 10.23 0.78 -24.36
CA PRO A 261 9.05 1.56 -24.72
C PRO A 261 7.71 0.79 -24.82
N GLU A 262 7.65 -0.51 -24.53
CA GLU A 262 6.39 -1.25 -24.60
C GLU A 262 6.10 -1.96 -23.28
N PHE A 263 5.05 -1.53 -22.57
CA PHE A 263 4.43 -2.23 -21.44
C PHE A 263 3.79 -3.57 -21.88
N LYS A 264 4.49 -4.37 -22.69
CA LYS A 264 4.09 -5.72 -23.03
C LYS A 264 4.45 -6.62 -21.86
N THR A 265 3.42 -6.98 -21.10
CA THR A 265 3.34 -8.10 -20.14
C THR A 265 4.68 -8.71 -19.73
N ASP A 266 5.34 -8.14 -18.73
CA ASP A 266 6.47 -8.81 -18.08
C ASP A 266 5.92 -9.89 -17.13
N PRO A 267 6.10 -11.20 -17.40
CA PRO A 267 5.54 -12.28 -16.58
C PRO A 267 6.14 -12.33 -15.15
N ARG A 268 7.16 -11.50 -14.87
CA ARG A 268 7.74 -11.32 -13.54
C ARG A 268 7.00 -10.26 -12.72
N LEU A 269 6.06 -9.54 -13.31
CA LEU A 269 5.22 -8.56 -12.63
C LEU A 269 3.76 -9.01 -12.69
N THR A 270 3.21 -9.38 -11.54
CA THR A 270 1.79 -9.73 -11.41
C THR A 270 1.08 -8.70 -10.56
N VAL A 271 -0.07 -8.20 -11.03
CA VAL A 271 -0.97 -7.37 -10.23
C VAL A 271 -2.25 -8.16 -9.96
N SER A 272 -2.72 -8.13 -8.72
CA SER A 272 -3.91 -8.83 -8.28
C SER A 272 -4.81 -7.86 -7.51
N THR A 273 -6.08 -7.84 -7.87
CA THR A 273 -7.16 -7.26 -7.07
C THR A 273 -8.08 -8.45 -6.77
N ARG A 274 -7.99 -9.06 -5.60
CA ARG A 274 -8.79 -10.26 -5.25
C ARG A 274 -9.97 -9.90 -4.38
#